data_AF-A0A8J5W8V8-F1
#
_entry.id   AF-A0A8J5W8V8-F1
#
_cell.length_a   1.000
_cell.length_b   1.000
_cell.length_c   1.000
_cell.angle_alpha   90.00
_cell.angle_beta   90.00
_cell.angle_gamma   90.00
#
_symmetry.space_group_name_H-M   'P 1'
#
loop_
_entity.id
_entity.type
_entity.pdbx_description
1 polymer ?
#
loop_
_entity_poly.entity_id
_entity_poly.type
_entity_poly.pdbx_seq_one_letter_code
_entity_poly.pdbx_strand_id
1 'polypeptide(L)'
;MVLGSACMLLSQTILLSSYLTPEMNALFNGLCLNYEGKVKLTTEYKGVLSKIQFEAPQVYERFDASSITEADDARFDHFCRRSVLLSFYGMFPCVARS
;
A
#
# COMPACT_ATOMS: atom_id res chain seq x y z
N MET A 1 -50.31 -5.13 5.84
CA MET A 1 -49.08 -4.42 6.26
C MET A 1 -48.82 -4.85 7.69
N VAL A 2 -47.78 -5.60 8.07
CA VAL A 2 -46.36 -5.43 7.74
C VAL A 2 -45.73 -6.82 7.57
N LEU A 3 -45.52 -7.23 6.31
CA LEU A 3 -44.69 -8.38 5.94
C LEU A 3 -43.22 -7.96 5.73
N GLY A 4 -42.83 -6.80 6.27
CA GLY A 4 -41.60 -6.09 5.89
C GLY A 4 -40.34 -6.50 6.67
N SER A 5 -40.48 -7.08 7.86
CA SER A 5 -39.33 -7.32 8.76
C SER A 5 -38.68 -8.69 8.58
N ALA A 6 -39.42 -9.70 8.10
CA ALA A 6 -38.94 -11.07 7.99
C ALA A 6 -38.09 -11.32 6.72
N CYS A 7 -38.32 -10.55 5.65
CA CYS A 7 -37.65 -10.75 4.36
C CYS A 7 -36.15 -10.45 4.39
N MET A 8 -35.73 -9.43 5.16
CA MET A 8 -34.33 -8.97 5.19
C MET A 8 -33.35 -10.03 5.71
N LEU A 9 -33.79 -10.91 6.62
CA LEU A 9 -32.95 -11.93 7.23
C LEU A 9 -32.70 -13.16 6.33
N LEU A 10 -33.45 -13.29 5.23
CA LEU A 10 -33.37 -14.41 4.29
C LEU A 10 -32.30 -14.21 3.20
N SER A 11 -31.81 -12.98 3.01
CA SER A 11 -30.81 -12.66 1.98
C SER A 11 -29.41 -12.63 2.57
N GLN A 12 -28.57 -13.59 2.19
CA GLN A 12 -27.16 -13.60 2.60
C GLN A 12 -26.34 -12.62 1.76
N THR A 13 -25.59 -11.73 2.41
CA THR A 13 -24.67 -10.79 1.76
C THR A 13 -23.23 -11.22 2.01
N ILE A 14 -22.46 -11.42 0.93
CA ILE A 14 -21.03 -11.81 1.00
C ILE A 14 -20.18 -10.60 0.57
N LEU A 15 -19.30 -10.14 1.45
CA LEU A 15 -18.37 -9.04 1.20
C LEU A 15 -16.95 -9.60 1.01
N LEU A 16 -16.34 -9.35 -0.14
CA LEU A 16 -14.97 -9.77 -0.45
C LEU A 16 -14.11 -8.54 -0.70
N SER A 17 -12.98 -8.45 0.01
CA SER A 17 -12.01 -7.37 -0.15
C SER A 17 -10.60 -7.85 0.15
N SER A 18 -9.61 -7.26 -0.50
CA SER A 18 -8.19 -7.44 -0.18
C SER A 18 -7.78 -6.71 1.10
N TYR A 19 -8.48 -5.62 1.45
CA TYR A 19 -8.21 -4.80 2.63
C TYR A 19 -9.49 -4.42 3.35
N LEU A 20 -9.40 -4.30 4.66
CA LEU A 20 -10.55 -3.95 5.47
C LEU A 20 -10.62 -2.43 5.67
N THR A 21 -11.62 -1.77 5.07
CA THR A 21 -11.88 -0.34 5.29
C THR A 21 -12.91 -0.13 6.41
N PRO A 22 -12.90 1.03 7.10
CA PRO A 22 -13.91 1.35 8.11
C PRO A 22 -15.34 1.38 7.54
N GLU A 23 -15.48 1.78 6.27
CA GLU A 23 -16.75 1.77 5.53
C GLU A 23 -17.32 0.36 5.38
N MET A 24 -16.46 -0.62 5.03
CA MET A 24 -16.86 -2.03 4.95
C MET A 24 -17.31 -2.57 6.30
N ASN A 25 -16.66 -2.17 7.40
CA ASN A 25 -17.12 -2.52 8.75
C ASN A 25 -18.49 -1.91 9.07
N ALA A 26 -18.71 -0.64 8.70
CA ALA A 26 -20.00 0.01 8.91
C ALA A 26 -21.12 -0.68 8.13
N LEU A 27 -20.88 -1.03 6.86
CA LEU A 27 -21.82 -1.79 6.03
C LEU A 27 -22.12 -3.17 6.59
N PHE A 28 -21.09 -3.91 7.00
CA PHE A 28 -21.23 -5.24 7.61
C PHE A 28 -22.05 -5.19 8.90
N ASN A 29 -21.83 -4.16 9.72
CA ASN A 29 -22.55 -4.00 10.98
C ASN A 29 -24.00 -3.51 10.78
N GLY A 30 -24.23 -2.58 9.85
CA GLY A 30 -25.53 -1.94 9.66
C GLY A 30 -26.50 -2.67 8.73
N LEU A 31 -26.01 -3.27 7.64
CA LEU A 31 -26.87 -3.78 6.57
C LEU A 31 -26.84 -5.31 6.42
N CYS A 32 -25.73 -5.97 6.77
CA CYS A 32 -25.67 -7.44 6.68
C CYS A 32 -26.42 -8.07 7.85
N LEU A 33 -27.69 -8.40 7.66
CA LEU A 33 -28.55 -9.03 8.67
C LEU A 33 -28.80 -10.48 8.26
N ASN A 34 -28.02 -11.42 8.81
CA ASN A 34 -28.20 -12.85 8.60
C ASN A 34 -28.93 -13.49 9.79
N TYR A 35 -29.77 -14.49 9.53
CA TYR A 35 -30.51 -15.21 10.57
C TYR A 35 -29.62 -15.92 11.61
N GLU A 36 -28.55 -16.62 11.17
CA GLU A 36 -27.62 -17.33 12.05
C GLU A 36 -26.39 -16.49 12.49
N GLY A 37 -26.41 -15.18 12.24
CA GLY A 37 -25.32 -14.28 12.61
C GLY A 37 -24.29 -14.03 11.51
N LYS A 38 -23.18 -13.37 11.88
CA LYS A 38 -22.20 -12.81 10.92
C LYS A 38 -20.81 -13.39 11.17
N VAL A 39 -20.13 -13.79 10.10
CA VAL A 39 -18.76 -14.32 10.14
C VAL A 39 -17.86 -13.41 9.31
N LYS A 40 -16.63 -13.19 9.80
CA LYS A 40 -15.62 -12.37 9.14
C LYS A 40 -14.27 -13.07 9.17
N LEU A 41 -13.67 -13.21 7.99
CA LEU A 41 -12.33 -13.77 7.82
C LEU A 41 -11.36 -12.65 7.43
N THR A 42 -10.22 -12.56 8.10
CA THR A 42 -9.15 -11.60 7.76
C THR A 42 -7.87 -12.37 7.54
N THR A 43 -7.26 -12.21 6.38
CA THR A 43 -5.97 -12.83 6.03
C THR A 43 -4.83 -11.90 6.43
N GLU A 44 -3.95 -12.38 7.31
CA GLU A 44 -2.71 -11.69 7.63
C GLU A 44 -1.63 -12.05 6.60
N TYR A 45 -1.26 -11.09 5.76
CA TYR A 45 -0.15 -11.27 4.81
C TYR A 45 1.18 -10.97 5.50
N LYS A 46 1.99 -12.00 5.74
CA LYS A 46 3.40 -11.80 6.15
C LYS A 46 4.13 -11.09 5.01
N GLY A 47 4.66 -9.89 5.29
CA GLY A 47 5.38 -9.09 4.31
C GLY A 47 6.49 -9.87 3.62
N VAL A 48 6.72 -9.60 2.34
CA VAL A 48 7.70 -10.33 1.50
C VAL A 48 9.13 -9.82 1.70
N LEU A 49 9.30 -8.67 2.37
CA LEU A 49 10.58 -8.02 2.59
C LEU A 49 11.62 -8.93 3.27
N SER A 50 11.22 -9.78 4.22
CA SER A 50 12.12 -10.71 4.90
C SER A 50 12.47 -11.96 4.09
N LYS A 51 11.86 -12.17 2.92
CA LYS A 51 12.12 -13.32 2.04
C LYS A 51 13.15 -13.01 0.95
N ILE A 52 13.68 -11.79 0.92
CA ILE A 52 14.68 -11.38 -0.06
C ILE A 52 16.03 -11.95 0.39
N GLN A 53 16.60 -12.87 -0.40
CA GLN A 53 17.87 -13.55 -0.10
C GLN A 53 19.09 -12.61 -0.11
N PHE A 54 18.96 -11.43 -0.71
CA PHE A 54 19.98 -10.39 -0.72
C PHE A 54 19.50 -9.20 0.10
N GLU A 55 20.23 -8.88 1.17
CA GLU A 55 20.06 -7.62 1.90
C GLU A 55 20.50 -6.47 0.99
N ALA A 56 19.56 -5.87 0.28
CA ALA A 56 19.83 -4.64 -0.45
C ALA A 56 20.05 -3.51 0.56
N PRO A 57 21.18 -2.78 0.54
CA PRO A 57 21.41 -1.68 1.47
C PRO A 57 20.38 -0.59 1.20
N GLN A 58 19.43 -0.44 2.14
CA GLN A 58 18.41 0.60 2.05
C GLN A 58 18.96 1.91 2.61
N VAL A 59 19.49 2.75 1.72
CA VAL A 59 20.00 4.08 2.09
C VAL A 59 18.85 5.08 2.08
N TYR A 60 18.52 5.61 3.25
CA TYR A 60 17.56 6.70 3.39
C TYR A 60 18.30 8.04 3.41
N GLU A 61 18.11 8.84 2.37
CA GLU A 61 18.62 10.20 2.27
C GLU A 61 17.47 11.18 2.53
N ARG A 62 17.64 12.11 3.46
CA ARG A 62 16.66 13.17 3.70
C ARG A 62 16.84 14.25 2.64
N PHE A 63 15.74 14.70 2.06
CA PHE A 63 15.72 15.88 1.20
C PHE A 63 15.00 17.00 1.93
N ASP A 64 15.56 18.20 1.84
CA ASP A 64 14.95 19.39 2.42
C ASP A 64 14.05 20.05 1.36
N ALA A 65 12.78 20.24 1.72
CA ALA A 65 11.80 20.97 0.92
C ALA A 65 11.35 22.21 1.67
N SER A 66 11.34 23.36 0.99
CA SER A 66 10.91 24.66 1.53
C SER A 66 9.42 24.70 1.83
N SER A 67 8.60 23.96 1.09
CA SER A 67 7.15 23.91 1.25
C SER A 67 6.56 22.54 0.85
N ILE A 68 5.37 22.22 1.35
CA ILE A 68 4.68 20.95 1.05
C ILE A 68 4.30 20.86 -0.44
N THR A 69 3.99 22.00 -1.07
CA THR A 69 3.66 22.09 -2.49
C THR A 69 4.85 21.89 -3.41
N GLU A 70 6.06 22.29 -2.97
CA GLU A 70 7.31 22.12 -3.73
C GLU A 70 8.02 20.80 -3.40
N ALA A 71 7.50 20.02 -2.44
CA ALA A 71 8.14 18.79 -1.98
C ALA A 71 8.24 17.72 -3.07
N ASP A 72 7.23 17.64 -3.96
CA ASP A 72 7.23 16.68 -5.06
C ASP A 72 8.28 17.03 -6.11
N ASP A 73 8.38 18.31 -6.49
CA ASP A 73 9.39 18.79 -7.44
C ASP A 73 10.80 18.67 -6.86
N ALA A 74 11.00 19.09 -5.60
CA ALA A 74 12.29 18.97 -4.91
C ALA A 74 12.76 17.51 -4.81
N ARG A 75 11.82 16.58 -4.58
CA ARG A 75 12.11 15.14 -4.56
C ARG A 75 12.50 14.61 -5.93
N PHE A 76 11.79 15.02 -6.98
CA PHE A 76 12.12 14.64 -8.35
C PHE A 76 13.50 15.17 -8.76
N ASP A 77 13.79 16.43 -8.42
CA ASP A 77 15.07 17.08 -8.65
C ASP A 77 16.23 16.37 -7.92
N HIS A 78 16.03 15.99 -6.66
CA HIS A 78 17.00 15.21 -5.89
C HIS A 78 17.28 13.85 -6.56
N PHE A 79 16.23 13.18 -7.03
CA PHE A 79 16.34 11.91 -7.75
C PHE A 79 17.10 12.07 -9.07
N CYS A 80 16.81 13.09 -9.87
CA CYS A 80 17.51 13.38 -11.13
C CYS A 80 18.97 13.72 -10.90
N ARG A 81 19.29 14.57 -9.92
CA ARG A 81 20.69 14.89 -9.57
C ARG A 81 21.47 13.65 -9.15
N ARG A 82 20.88 12.78 -8.31
CA ARG A 82 21.54 11.56 -7.81
C ARG A 82 21.73 10.50 -8.91
N SER A 83 20.70 10.25 -9.72
CA SER A 83 20.71 9.24 -10.77
C SER A 83 21.67 9.60 -11.91
N VAL A 84 21.72 10.86 -12.33
CA VAL A 84 22.63 11.33 -13.39
C VAL A 84 24.09 11.33 -12.91
N LEU A 85 24.37 11.67 -11.64
CA LEU A 85 25.75 11.69 -11.12
C LEU A 85 26.35 10.28 -10.99
N LEU A 86 25.54 9.25 -10.72
CA LEU A 86 25.95 7.84 -10.74
C LEU A 86 26.28 7.34 -12.16
N SER A 87 25.61 7.84 -13.20
CA SER A 87 25.98 7.54 -14.59
C SER A 87 27.31 8.18 -15.00
N PHE A 88 27.67 9.35 -14.47
CA PHE A 88 28.96 10.00 -14.76
C PHE A 88 30.14 9.41 -13.98
N TYR A 89 29.95 9.01 -12.70
CA TYR A 89 31.01 8.34 -11.92
C TYR A 89 31.18 6.85 -12.25
N GLY A 90 30.21 6.22 -12.93
CA GLY A 90 30.27 4.82 -13.38
C GLY A 90 30.81 4.62 -14.81
N MET A 91 31.03 5.69 -15.59
CA MET A 91 31.52 5.62 -16.97
C MET A 91 33.02 5.93 -17.08
N PHE A 92 33.86 5.34 -16.23
CA PHE A 92 35.29 5.15 -16.53
C PHE A 92 35.80 3.81 -15.98
N PRO A 93 35.51 2.68 -16.64
CA PRO A 93 36.49 1.61 -16.73
C PRO A 93 37.29 1.81 -18.03
N CYS A 94 38.62 1.68 -17.93
CA CYS A 94 39.55 1.49 -19.05
C CYS A 94 40.01 2.74 -19.82
N VAL A 95 40.81 3.62 -19.21
CA VAL A 95 42.10 4.08 -19.79
C VAL A 95 42.97 4.56 -18.61
N ALA A 96 44.26 4.21 -18.64
CA ALA A 96 45.34 4.59 -17.72
C ALA A 96 45.59 3.67 -16.51
N ARG A 97 46.19 2.50 -16.78
CA ARG A 97 47.44 2.09 -16.12
C ARG A 97 48.19 1.06 -16.97
N SER A 98 49.46 1.39 -17.19
CA SER A 98 50.59 0.64 -17.81
C SER A 98 50.42 0.17 -19.24
#